data_AF-A0A6B3R247-F1
#
_entry.id   AF-A0A6B3R247-F1
#
_cell.length_a   1.000
_cell.length_b   1.000
_cell.length_c   1.000
_cell.angle_alpha   90.00
_cell.angle_beta   90.00
_cell.angle_gamma   90.00
#
_symmetry.space_group_name_H-M   'P 1'
#
loop_
_entity.id
_entity.type
_entity.pdbx_description
1 polymer ?
#
loop_
_entity_poly.entity_id
_entity_poly.type
_entity_poly.pdbx_seq_one_letter_code
_entity_poly.pdbx_strand_id
1 'polypeptide(L)'
;MIKTIALIFMCCFGLVNSSYSQNEVDKAFLQNQISKEQVYLHINSSFLFSGEKLFYKFYNLNADSKTLSDLSKIGWVVLINSNKEEVFKHKLNLKAGQAHSDFFIPSSLASGTYKILGYTSWMLNAENYYFEQDIYILNPYQNANQRLTLTDSIEAAVQGDRTQTSNEFSISLNKTSFSKREEVVLSFDNAEEIRGDFSISVRRIDNLVKPDRIKSTEVSKLYKNKSWDFSDTLILPEVRGSYFKGRIQGVDEEIFKTSNLMLSFAGEESEVRIISLDDRGEFNFTLTNRVAVDEVLVQLTGYRGDFSVELYKDKHPDYSELDFVKQPVVQTSLKQYVLEKSINNQIENAYSAVKADLINLPDDKAYFFDDKLVTYDLDDYTRFPEVSETFVEIIKSGRIEKNKDNTYSIFVRNLEGNWKFDLPALLIVDGVVLKDHTKLISFGTEKIQSIGLLTSKIFYGPEMFQGVVTIQTKTGDFPEELRDTQIKSAKITIPQDPKQYYSPDYGKENLDRIPDYRYQLWWNPELRFKGEDSLKFFTSDLSGKFEIEVEGFTQSGKPVSLRQVFIVE
;
A
#
# COMPACT_ATOMS: atom_id res chain seq x y z
N MET A 1 -12.71 -51.50 44.04
CA MET A 1 -11.62 -50.58 43.69
C MET A 1 -10.61 -51.14 42.67
N ILE A 2 -10.89 -52.28 41.99
CA ILE A 2 -10.00 -52.86 40.95
C ILE A 2 -10.64 -52.82 39.54
N LYS A 3 -11.95 -52.58 39.41
CA LYS A 3 -12.63 -52.46 38.10
C LYS A 3 -12.63 -51.05 37.50
N THR A 4 -12.34 -50.01 38.28
CA THR A 4 -12.32 -48.61 37.79
C THR A 4 -10.96 -48.21 37.21
N ILE A 5 -9.89 -48.94 37.56
CA ILE A 5 -8.52 -48.65 37.07
C ILE A 5 -8.27 -49.29 35.69
N ALA A 6 -8.96 -50.38 35.36
CA ALA A 6 -8.84 -51.03 34.05
C ALA A 6 -9.51 -50.25 32.90
N LEU A 7 -10.52 -49.40 33.19
CA LEU A 7 -11.20 -48.61 32.15
C LEU A 7 -10.42 -47.33 31.78
N ILE A 8 -9.59 -46.80 32.68
CA ILE A 8 -8.75 -45.63 32.42
C ILE A 8 -7.47 -46.02 31.66
N PHE A 9 -6.99 -47.27 31.84
CA PHE A 9 -5.82 -47.77 31.10
C PHE A 9 -6.14 -48.19 29.66
N MET A 10 -7.40 -48.51 29.34
CA MET A 10 -7.82 -48.87 27.97
C MET A 10 -8.23 -47.66 27.11
N CYS A 11 -8.46 -46.49 27.69
CA CYS A 11 -8.57 -45.22 26.96
C CYS A 11 -7.21 -44.59 26.59
N CYS A 12 -6.09 -45.06 27.18
CA CYS A 12 -4.75 -44.51 26.90
C CYS A 12 -3.98 -45.25 25.79
N PHE A 13 -4.49 -46.37 25.27
CA PHE A 13 -3.85 -47.13 24.18
C PHE A 13 -4.58 -47.05 22.83
N GLY A 14 -5.68 -46.29 22.75
CA GLY A 14 -6.42 -46.03 21.50
C GLY A 14 -6.10 -44.72 20.79
N LEU A 15 -5.24 -43.86 21.37
CA LEU A 15 -4.92 -42.52 20.84
C LEU A 15 -3.49 -42.38 20.33
N VAL A 16 -2.82 -43.49 19.98
CA VAL A 16 -1.44 -43.47 19.48
C VAL A 16 -1.32 -43.61 17.95
N ASN A 17 -2.44 -43.59 17.22
CA ASN A 17 -2.46 -43.61 15.76
C ASN A 17 -3.24 -42.42 15.19
N SER A 18 -2.82 -41.20 15.54
CA SER A 18 -3.12 -40.01 14.74
C SER A 18 -2.02 -38.95 14.92
N SER A 19 -0.76 -39.42 14.85
CA SER A 19 0.41 -38.56 14.73
C SER A 19 1.01 -38.72 13.33
N TYR A 20 0.19 -38.47 12.32
CA TYR A 20 0.61 -38.09 10.98
C TYR A 20 -0.33 -36.96 10.53
N SER A 21 -0.20 -35.79 11.15
CA SER A 21 -0.61 -34.55 10.51
C SER A 21 0.66 -33.93 9.93
N GLN A 22 1.07 -34.46 8.78
CA GLN A 22 1.85 -33.66 7.85
C GLN A 22 0.89 -32.66 7.21
N ASN A 23 1.37 -31.44 7.08
CA ASN A 23 0.66 -30.24 6.66
C ASN A 23 0.12 -30.33 5.21
N GLU A 24 -0.90 -31.14 4.95
CA GLU A 24 -1.81 -30.86 3.85
C GLU A 24 -2.89 -29.91 4.37
N VAL A 25 -2.87 -28.67 3.89
CA VAL A 25 -3.98 -27.75 4.11
C VAL A 25 -5.23 -28.43 3.54
N ASP A 26 -6.22 -28.69 4.39
CA ASP A 26 -7.47 -29.32 3.96
C ASP A 26 -8.17 -28.42 2.93
N LYS A 27 -8.06 -28.79 1.66
CA LYS A 27 -8.63 -28.05 0.53
C LYS A 27 -10.15 -27.94 0.66
N ALA A 28 -10.80 -28.93 1.28
CA ALA A 28 -12.25 -28.88 1.54
C ALA A 28 -12.60 -27.86 2.63
N PHE A 29 -11.73 -27.70 3.64
CA PHE A 29 -11.86 -26.62 4.62
C PHE A 29 -11.73 -25.25 3.93
N LEU A 30 -10.70 -25.04 3.11
CA LEU A 30 -10.50 -23.78 2.40
C LEU A 30 -11.68 -23.43 1.49
N GLN A 31 -12.19 -24.40 0.74
CA GLN A 31 -13.31 -24.18 -0.18
C GLN A 31 -14.62 -23.83 0.51
N ASN A 32 -14.86 -24.36 1.71
CA ASN A 32 -16.17 -24.27 2.38
C ASN A 32 -16.20 -23.32 3.58
N GLN A 33 -15.04 -23.02 4.19
CA GLN A 33 -14.96 -22.26 5.45
C GLN A 33 -14.30 -20.90 5.28
N ILE A 34 -13.47 -20.70 4.25
CA ILE A 34 -12.86 -19.40 3.97
C ILE A 34 -13.68 -18.69 2.90
N SER A 35 -14.20 -17.51 3.24
CA SER A 35 -14.96 -16.71 2.29
C SER A 35 -14.11 -16.29 1.10
N LYS A 36 -14.73 -16.32 -0.07
CA LYS A 36 -14.16 -15.81 -1.32
C LYS A 36 -14.25 -14.30 -1.33
N GLU A 37 -13.40 -13.66 -2.11
CA GLU A 37 -13.31 -12.20 -2.20
C GLU A 37 -13.71 -11.71 -3.59
N GLN A 38 -14.31 -10.53 -3.68
CA GLN A 38 -14.67 -9.85 -4.93
C GLN A 38 -14.20 -8.41 -4.83
N VAL A 39 -13.61 -7.89 -5.90
CA VAL A 39 -13.08 -6.53 -5.91
C VAL A 39 -13.96 -5.62 -6.76
N TYR A 40 -14.13 -4.40 -6.27
CA TYR A 40 -14.67 -3.30 -7.05
C TYR A 40 -13.72 -2.12 -6.99
N LEU A 41 -13.43 -1.53 -8.16
CA LEU A 41 -12.74 -0.25 -8.24
C LEU A 41 -13.74 0.83 -8.66
N HIS A 42 -13.97 1.80 -7.79
CA HIS A 42 -14.57 3.07 -8.24
C HIS A 42 -13.45 3.93 -8.81
N ILE A 43 -13.52 4.27 -10.09
CA ILE A 43 -12.55 5.14 -10.77
C ILE A 43 -13.21 6.46 -11.17
N ASN A 44 -12.48 7.57 -11.11
CA ASN A 44 -13.04 8.87 -11.45
C ASN A 44 -13.40 9.03 -12.94
N SER A 45 -12.67 8.36 -13.84
CA SER A 45 -12.88 8.44 -15.29
C SER A 45 -12.39 7.20 -16.02
N SER A 46 -13.10 6.81 -17.08
CA SER A 46 -12.65 5.85 -18.10
C SER A 46 -11.99 6.51 -19.31
N PHE A 47 -11.87 7.85 -19.31
CA PHE A 47 -11.15 8.62 -20.32
C PHE A 47 -10.28 9.69 -19.66
N LEU A 48 -8.98 9.64 -19.91
CA LEU A 48 -8.00 10.55 -19.31
C LEU A 48 -7.08 11.16 -20.36
N PHE A 49 -6.60 12.37 -20.10
CA PHE A 49 -5.52 12.99 -20.85
C PHE A 49 -4.20 12.78 -20.12
N SER A 50 -3.08 12.71 -20.85
CA SER A 50 -1.76 12.83 -20.24
C SER A 50 -1.67 14.14 -19.44
N GLY A 51 -1.18 14.05 -18.21
CA GLY A 51 -1.17 15.12 -17.20
C GLY A 51 -2.36 15.10 -16.23
N GLU A 52 -3.37 14.25 -16.45
CA GLU A 52 -4.44 14.06 -15.46
C GLU A 52 -4.12 12.93 -14.46
N LYS A 53 -4.82 12.88 -13.33
CA LYS A 53 -4.77 11.77 -12.37
C LYS A 53 -5.96 10.82 -12.58
N LEU A 54 -5.65 9.52 -12.65
CA LEU A 54 -6.61 8.43 -12.47
C LEU A 54 -6.75 8.19 -10.97
N PHE A 55 -7.85 8.65 -10.39
CA PHE A 55 -8.17 8.36 -9.00
C PHE A 55 -8.98 7.08 -8.92
N TYR A 56 -8.70 6.27 -7.91
CA TYR A 56 -9.49 5.07 -7.65
C TYR A 56 -9.64 4.75 -6.17
N LYS A 57 -10.76 4.11 -5.84
CA LYS A 57 -10.99 3.45 -4.55
C LYS A 57 -11.20 1.96 -4.75
N PHE A 58 -10.49 1.18 -3.96
CA PHE A 58 -10.55 -0.26 -3.89
C PHE A 58 -11.52 -0.70 -2.80
N TYR A 59 -12.51 -1.51 -3.18
CA TYR A 59 -13.41 -2.20 -2.28
C TYR A 59 -13.20 -3.71 -2.41
N ASN A 60 -12.78 -4.36 -1.33
CA ASN A 60 -12.71 -5.80 -1.19
C ASN A 60 -13.97 -6.28 -0.49
N LEU A 61 -14.73 -7.15 -1.14
CA LEU A 61 -16.03 -7.64 -0.66
C LEU A 61 -15.96 -9.14 -0.40
N ASN A 62 -16.64 -9.59 0.64
CA ASN A 62 -16.95 -10.99 0.83
C ASN A 62 -17.94 -11.42 -0.27
N ALA A 63 -17.61 -12.48 -1.00
CA ALA A 63 -18.41 -12.93 -2.14
C ALA A 63 -19.82 -13.42 -1.74
N ASP A 64 -20.02 -13.88 -0.50
CA ASP A 64 -21.30 -14.41 -0.03
C ASP A 64 -22.15 -13.31 0.60
N SER A 65 -21.61 -12.59 1.60
CA SER A 65 -22.35 -11.55 2.31
C SER A 65 -22.41 -10.21 1.57
N LYS A 66 -21.53 -9.99 0.58
CA LYS A 66 -21.35 -8.71 -0.14
C LYS A 66 -20.91 -7.53 0.74
N THR A 67 -20.62 -7.78 2.01
CA THR A 67 -20.03 -6.79 2.92
C THR A 67 -18.53 -6.66 2.66
N LEU A 68 -17.90 -5.61 3.17
CA LEU A 68 -16.44 -5.47 3.11
C LEU A 68 -15.75 -6.69 3.74
N SER A 69 -14.74 -7.23 3.05
CA SER A 69 -13.92 -8.34 3.51
C SER A 69 -12.72 -7.81 4.29
N ASP A 70 -12.53 -8.30 5.51
CA ASP A 70 -11.32 -8.02 6.31
C ASP A 70 -10.28 -9.16 6.23
N LEU A 71 -10.46 -10.13 5.31
CA LEU A 71 -9.56 -11.27 5.16
C LEU A 71 -8.19 -10.83 4.60
N SER A 72 -8.16 -10.31 3.38
CA SER A 72 -6.92 -9.80 2.78
C SER A 72 -6.58 -8.40 3.29
N LYS A 73 -5.33 -8.19 3.74
CA LYS A 73 -4.76 -6.89 4.12
C LYS A 73 -4.03 -6.21 2.97
N ILE A 74 -3.85 -6.90 1.84
CA ILE A 74 -3.20 -6.36 0.65
C ILE A 74 -4.13 -6.50 -0.56
N GLY A 75 -4.22 -5.40 -1.32
CA GLY A 75 -4.88 -5.34 -2.61
C GLY A 75 -3.91 -4.86 -3.69
N TRP A 76 -4.18 -5.24 -4.93
CA TRP A 76 -3.35 -4.91 -6.08
C TRP A 76 -4.17 -4.19 -7.14
N VAL A 77 -3.63 -3.09 -7.66
CA VAL A 77 -4.19 -2.38 -8.81
C VAL A 77 -3.13 -2.27 -9.88
N VAL A 78 -3.46 -2.72 -11.08
CA VAL A 78 -2.50 -2.76 -12.21
C VAL A 78 -3.14 -2.06 -13.40
N LEU A 79 -2.38 -1.22 -14.09
CA LEU A 79 -2.78 -0.69 -15.39
C LEU A 79 -1.95 -1.35 -16.47
N ILE A 80 -2.60 -1.93 -17.46
CA ILE A 80 -1.97 -2.72 -18.52
C ILE A 80 -2.27 -2.06 -19.86
N ASN A 81 -1.26 -1.93 -20.71
CA ASN A 81 -1.41 -1.37 -22.04
C ASN A 81 -1.88 -2.43 -23.06
N SER A 82 -2.21 -2.01 -24.28
CA SER A 82 -2.64 -2.91 -25.36
C SER A 82 -1.58 -3.94 -25.82
N ASN A 83 -0.31 -3.76 -25.43
CA ASN A 83 0.76 -4.74 -25.66
C ASN A 83 0.86 -5.78 -24.53
N LYS A 84 -0.05 -5.73 -23.54
CA LYS A 84 -0.03 -6.56 -22.32
C LYS A 84 1.16 -6.28 -21.41
N GLU A 85 1.71 -5.06 -21.47
CA GLU A 85 2.77 -4.60 -20.59
C GLU A 85 2.18 -3.81 -19.43
N GLU A 86 2.68 -4.04 -18.21
CA GLU A 86 2.32 -3.27 -17.02
C GLU A 86 2.83 -1.83 -17.14
N VAL A 87 1.91 -0.87 -17.10
CA VAL A 87 2.21 0.56 -17.00
C VAL A 87 2.54 0.93 -15.57
N PHE A 88 1.75 0.41 -14.62
CA PHE A 88 2.03 0.45 -13.20
C PHE A 88 1.43 -0.76 -12.50
N LYS A 89 2.01 -1.11 -11.34
CA LYS A 89 1.48 -2.10 -10.40
C LYS A 89 1.56 -1.51 -8.98
N HIS A 90 0.41 -1.10 -8.45
CA HIS A 90 0.29 -0.53 -7.11
C HIS A 90 -0.13 -1.63 -6.12
N LYS A 91 0.68 -1.79 -5.07
CA LYS A 91 0.31 -2.53 -3.85
C LYS A 91 -0.45 -1.59 -2.92
N LEU A 92 -1.50 -2.05 -2.26
CA LEU A 92 -2.34 -1.24 -1.37
C LEU A 92 -2.51 -1.94 -0.02
N ASN A 93 -2.34 -1.19 1.08
CA ASN A 93 -2.71 -1.66 2.41
C ASN A 93 -4.22 -1.49 2.62
N LEU A 94 -4.95 -2.61 2.72
CA LEU A 94 -6.39 -2.62 2.94
C LEU A 94 -6.70 -2.46 4.43
N LYS A 95 -7.52 -1.45 4.76
CA LYS A 95 -8.10 -1.24 6.09
C LYS A 95 -9.59 -1.56 6.00
N ALA A 96 -10.06 -2.58 6.73
CA ALA A 96 -11.44 -3.06 6.66
C ALA A 96 -11.92 -3.29 5.21
N GLY A 97 -11.08 -3.95 4.40
CA GLY A 97 -11.37 -4.23 2.99
C GLY A 97 -11.29 -3.04 2.05
N GLN A 98 -10.79 -1.89 2.48
CA GLN A 98 -10.76 -0.67 1.67
C GLN A 98 -9.36 -0.10 1.53
N ALA A 99 -9.08 0.50 0.38
CA ALA A 99 -7.94 1.38 0.17
C ALA A 99 -8.24 2.35 -0.98
N HIS A 100 -7.44 3.38 -1.13
CA HIS A 100 -7.54 4.31 -2.27
C HIS A 100 -6.16 4.82 -2.63
N SER A 101 -6.00 5.20 -3.89
CA SER A 101 -4.78 5.81 -4.40
C SER A 101 -5.08 6.47 -5.75
N ASP A 102 -4.04 7.01 -6.37
CA ASP A 102 -4.09 7.68 -7.65
C ASP A 102 -2.88 7.30 -8.50
N PHE A 103 -3.03 7.45 -9.81
CA PHE A 103 -1.92 7.36 -10.75
C PHE A 103 -1.93 8.59 -11.66
N PHE A 104 -0.84 9.34 -11.65
CA PHE A 104 -0.63 10.47 -12.57
C PHE A 104 -0.27 9.95 -13.95
N ILE A 105 -1.05 10.28 -14.98
CA ILE A 105 -0.80 9.83 -16.36
C ILE A 105 0.38 10.63 -16.93
N PRO A 106 1.58 10.05 -17.13
CA PRO A 106 2.73 10.80 -17.58
C PRO A 106 2.63 11.14 -19.07
N SER A 107 3.36 12.16 -19.51
CA SER A 107 3.47 12.56 -20.92
C SER A 107 4.24 11.55 -21.79
N SER A 108 4.93 10.59 -21.17
CA SER A 108 5.58 9.47 -21.87
C SER A 108 4.59 8.39 -22.31
N LEU A 109 3.41 8.30 -21.68
CA LEU A 109 2.43 7.26 -21.97
C LEU A 109 1.73 7.53 -23.30
N ALA A 110 1.68 6.54 -24.20
CA ALA A 110 1.06 6.72 -25.51
C ALA A 110 -0.47 6.80 -25.45
N SER A 111 -1.07 7.48 -26.43
CA SER A 111 -2.51 7.36 -26.63
C SER A 111 -2.90 5.90 -26.90
N GLY A 112 -4.07 5.47 -26.45
CA GLY A 112 -4.59 4.14 -26.73
C GLY A 112 -5.52 3.60 -25.65
N THR A 113 -5.76 2.29 -25.75
CA THR A 113 -6.60 1.53 -24.81
C THR A 113 -5.74 0.84 -23.77
N TYR A 114 -6.17 0.98 -22.53
CA TYR A 114 -5.57 0.40 -21.34
C TYR A 114 -6.64 -0.35 -20.57
N LYS A 115 -6.23 -1.26 -19.71
CA LYS A 115 -7.11 -1.95 -18.75
C LYS A 115 -6.60 -1.74 -17.35
N ILE A 116 -7.48 -1.30 -16.46
CA ILE A 116 -7.21 -1.32 -15.02
C ILE A 116 -7.75 -2.63 -14.45
N LEU A 117 -6.89 -3.34 -13.71
CA LEU A 117 -7.22 -4.55 -12.99
C LEU A 117 -7.19 -4.30 -11.48
N GLY A 118 -8.07 -4.97 -10.74
CA GLY A 118 -8.09 -4.96 -9.27
C GLY A 118 -8.27 -6.37 -8.71
N TYR A 119 -7.37 -6.80 -7.83
CA TYR A 119 -7.43 -8.15 -7.23
C TYR A 119 -6.76 -8.22 -5.85
N THR A 120 -7.08 -9.26 -5.10
CA THR A 120 -6.27 -9.73 -3.95
C THR A 120 -5.53 -11.00 -4.36
N SER A 121 -4.44 -11.34 -3.67
CA SER A 121 -3.71 -12.59 -3.93
C SER A 121 -4.61 -13.83 -3.77
N TRP A 122 -5.64 -13.76 -2.92
CA TRP A 122 -6.60 -14.85 -2.72
C TRP A 122 -7.41 -15.16 -3.97
N MET A 123 -7.80 -14.12 -4.72
CA MET A 123 -8.59 -14.25 -5.94
C MET A 123 -7.85 -14.96 -7.08
N LEU A 124 -6.53 -15.08 -7.01
CA LEU A 124 -5.71 -15.76 -8.02
C LEU A 124 -5.87 -17.30 -8.00
N ASN A 125 -6.64 -17.86 -7.06
CA ASN A 125 -7.05 -19.27 -7.09
C ASN A 125 -8.27 -19.51 -8.00
N ALA A 126 -8.63 -18.55 -8.84
CA ALA A 126 -9.69 -18.67 -9.81
C ALA A 126 -9.27 -18.00 -11.13
N GLU A 127 -9.58 -18.66 -12.23
CA GLU A 127 -9.23 -18.18 -13.57
C GLU A 127 -10.03 -16.92 -13.92
N ASN A 128 -9.35 -15.91 -14.47
CA ASN A 128 -9.91 -14.60 -14.82
C ASN A 128 -10.73 -13.94 -13.71
N TYR A 129 -10.38 -14.19 -12.45
CA TYR A 129 -11.15 -13.73 -11.31
C TYR A 129 -10.55 -12.44 -10.74
N TYR A 130 -10.79 -11.32 -11.41
CA TYR A 130 -10.34 -9.99 -11.01
C TYR A 130 -11.33 -8.93 -11.50
N PHE A 131 -11.28 -7.74 -10.92
CA PHE A 131 -11.95 -6.57 -11.50
C PHE A 131 -11.19 -6.18 -12.76
N GLU A 132 -11.90 -5.84 -13.84
CA GLU A 132 -11.32 -5.41 -15.11
C GLU A 132 -12.17 -4.27 -15.68
N GLN A 133 -11.52 -3.17 -16.11
CA GLN A 133 -12.19 -2.09 -16.82
C GLN A 133 -11.29 -1.43 -17.86
N ASP A 134 -11.87 -1.13 -19.02
CA ASP A 134 -11.22 -0.36 -20.08
C ASP A 134 -11.07 1.12 -19.68
N ILE A 135 -9.89 1.67 -20.00
CA ILE A 135 -9.55 3.08 -19.88
C ILE A 135 -8.95 3.55 -21.20
N TYR A 136 -9.47 4.66 -21.72
CA TYR A 136 -8.86 5.35 -22.86
C TYR A 136 -7.97 6.47 -22.37
N ILE A 137 -6.75 6.53 -22.91
CA ILE A 137 -5.80 7.61 -22.63
C ILE A 137 -5.52 8.34 -23.93
N LEU A 138 -5.62 9.66 -23.88
CA LEU A 138 -5.26 10.57 -24.97
C LEU A 138 -4.04 11.39 -24.57
N ASN A 139 -2.95 11.25 -25.32
CA ASN A 139 -1.76 12.06 -25.18
C ASN A 139 -1.69 13.10 -26.31
N PRO A 140 -2.02 14.38 -26.04
CA PRO A 140 -1.95 15.45 -27.03
C PRO A 140 -0.51 15.92 -27.32
N TYR A 141 0.48 15.47 -26.55
CA TYR A 141 1.88 15.92 -26.64
C TYR A 141 2.74 15.05 -27.55
N GLN A 142 2.18 14.00 -28.14
CA GLN A 142 2.88 13.11 -29.06
C GLN A 142 2.69 13.56 -30.52
N ASN A 143 3.80 13.61 -31.26
CA ASN A 143 3.81 13.98 -32.67
C ASN A 143 3.04 12.99 -33.58
N ALA A 144 2.92 11.73 -33.15
CA ALA A 144 2.19 10.69 -33.88
C ALA A 144 1.41 9.81 -32.90
N ASN A 145 0.08 9.81 -33.03
CA ASN A 145 -0.81 8.96 -32.24
C ASN A 145 -1.32 7.80 -33.10
N GLN A 146 -0.52 6.74 -33.24
CA GLN A 146 -0.83 5.58 -34.11
C GLN A 146 -1.96 4.68 -33.59
N ARG A 147 -2.38 4.85 -32.33
CA ARG A 147 -3.39 4.04 -31.65
C ARG A 147 -4.70 4.80 -31.39
N LEU A 148 -4.96 5.83 -32.19
CA LEU A 148 -6.20 6.60 -32.17
C LEU A 148 -6.87 6.50 -33.53
N THR A 149 -8.19 6.32 -33.52
CA THR A 149 -9.01 6.43 -34.72
C THR A 149 -9.62 7.81 -34.80
N LEU A 150 -9.33 8.55 -35.86
CA LEU A 150 -10.00 9.82 -36.15
C LEU A 150 -11.25 9.56 -37.00
N THR A 151 -12.35 10.24 -36.67
CA THR A 151 -13.59 10.15 -37.44
C THR A 151 -14.19 11.53 -37.65
N ASP A 152 -14.73 11.76 -38.85
CA ASP A 152 -15.51 12.96 -39.16
C ASP A 152 -17.01 12.74 -38.87
N SER A 153 -17.42 11.48 -38.64
CA SER A 153 -18.80 11.12 -38.37
C SER A 153 -19.16 11.44 -36.92
N ILE A 154 -20.31 12.09 -36.73
CA ILE A 154 -20.96 12.22 -35.42
C ILE A 154 -21.60 10.86 -35.11
N GLU A 155 -20.80 9.87 -34.72
CA GLU A 155 -21.36 8.79 -33.92
C GLU A 155 -21.79 9.44 -32.60
N ALA A 156 -23.10 9.56 -32.39
CA ALA A 156 -23.62 10.00 -31.12
C ALA A 156 -22.97 9.11 -30.05
N ALA A 157 -22.24 9.71 -29.11
CA ALA A 157 -21.88 9.01 -27.89
C ALA A 157 -23.21 8.53 -27.30
N VAL A 158 -23.48 7.22 -27.39
CA VAL A 158 -24.66 6.61 -26.81
C VAL A 158 -24.45 6.67 -25.30
N GLN A 159 -24.77 7.81 -24.69
CA GLN A 159 -25.03 7.85 -23.27
C GLN A 159 -26.31 7.06 -23.07
N GLY A 160 -26.16 5.79 -22.67
CA GLY A 160 -27.24 5.05 -22.07
C GLY A 160 -27.61 5.73 -20.76
N ASP A 161 -28.49 6.73 -20.82
CA ASP A 161 -29.25 7.20 -19.66
C ASP A 161 -30.21 6.07 -19.25
N ARG A 162 -29.65 5.10 -18.52
CA ARG A 162 -30.40 4.26 -17.61
C ARG A 162 -30.06 4.73 -16.21
N THR A 163 -30.79 5.75 -15.77
CA THR A 163 -31.04 6.01 -14.36
C THR A 163 -31.72 4.76 -13.77
N GLN A 164 -30.91 3.82 -13.30
CA GLN A 164 -31.35 2.94 -12.22
C GLN A 164 -31.08 3.68 -10.91
N THR A 165 -31.90 4.68 -10.64
CA THR A 165 -32.11 5.12 -9.26
C THR A 165 -32.69 3.93 -8.52
N SER A 166 -31.93 3.34 -7.61
CA SER A 166 -32.57 2.63 -6.50
C SER A 166 -33.45 3.68 -5.81
N ASN A 167 -34.77 3.52 -5.87
CA ASN A 167 -35.78 4.47 -5.37
C ASN A 167 -35.70 4.80 -3.86
N GLU A 168 -34.63 4.40 -3.17
CA GLU A 168 -34.46 4.51 -1.72
C GLU A 168 -33.53 5.66 -1.33
N PHE A 169 -32.61 6.07 -2.21
CA PHE A 169 -31.61 7.10 -1.91
C PHE A 169 -31.47 8.09 -3.07
N SER A 170 -31.43 9.38 -2.74
CA SER A 170 -31.24 10.47 -3.72
C SER A 170 -30.30 11.54 -3.19
N ILE A 171 -29.72 12.28 -4.14
CA ILE A 171 -28.80 13.37 -3.90
C ILE A 171 -29.45 14.66 -4.38
N SER A 172 -29.47 15.67 -3.50
CA SER A 172 -29.99 17.00 -3.80
C SER A 172 -28.89 18.05 -3.67
N LEU A 173 -29.05 19.15 -4.40
CA LEU A 173 -28.14 20.29 -4.41
C LEU A 173 -28.89 21.54 -3.98
N ASN A 174 -28.17 22.49 -3.39
CA ASN A 174 -28.74 23.81 -3.07
C ASN A 174 -29.17 24.60 -4.33
N LYS A 175 -28.57 24.33 -5.49
CA LYS A 175 -28.90 24.93 -6.79
C LYS A 175 -28.69 23.94 -7.93
N THR A 176 -29.26 24.22 -9.10
CA THR A 176 -29.03 23.47 -10.33
C THR A 176 -27.99 24.12 -11.25
N SER A 177 -27.73 25.42 -11.04
CA SER A 177 -26.70 26.20 -11.73
C SER A 177 -25.91 27.02 -10.72
N PHE A 178 -24.61 27.13 -10.95
CA PHE A 178 -23.65 27.80 -10.09
C PHE A 178 -22.73 28.71 -10.91
N SER A 179 -22.28 29.79 -10.31
CA SER A 179 -21.19 30.61 -10.84
C SER A 179 -19.85 29.90 -10.68
N LYS A 180 -18.82 30.45 -11.33
CA LYS A 180 -17.42 30.03 -11.13
C LYS A 180 -16.97 30.28 -9.69
N ARG A 181 -16.19 29.35 -9.13
CA ARG A 181 -15.68 29.37 -7.75
C ARG A 181 -16.77 29.47 -6.68
N GLU A 182 -17.99 29.08 -6.99
CA GLU A 182 -19.12 29.08 -6.05
C GLU A 182 -19.13 27.81 -5.19
N GLU A 183 -19.52 27.95 -3.91
CA GLU A 183 -19.75 26.81 -3.01
C GLU A 183 -20.99 26.02 -3.46
N VAL A 184 -20.80 24.72 -3.66
CA VAL A 184 -21.85 23.75 -3.90
C VAL A 184 -22.12 22.99 -2.61
N VAL A 185 -23.38 22.96 -2.19
CA VAL A 185 -23.84 22.22 -1.01
C VAL A 185 -24.63 20.99 -1.47
N LEU A 186 -24.08 19.83 -1.13
CA LEU A 186 -24.62 18.51 -1.45
C LEU A 186 -25.35 17.94 -0.24
N SER A 187 -26.62 17.58 -0.42
CA SER A 187 -27.43 16.94 0.60
C SER A 187 -27.85 15.55 0.15
N PHE A 188 -28.00 14.64 1.12
CA PHE A 188 -28.42 13.27 0.88
C PHE A 188 -29.77 13.07 1.56
N ASP A 189 -30.76 12.64 0.78
CA ASP A 189 -32.06 12.34 1.33
C ASP A 189 -31.94 11.03 2.14
N ASN A 190 -32.49 11.00 3.35
CA ASN A 190 -32.39 9.89 4.31
C ASN A 190 -30.95 9.50 4.70
N ALA A 191 -30.03 10.48 4.77
CA ALA A 191 -28.61 10.23 5.11
C ALA A 191 -28.39 9.39 6.39
N GLU A 192 -29.27 9.52 7.38
CA GLU A 192 -29.21 8.75 8.64
C GLU A 192 -29.38 7.23 8.44
N GLU A 193 -30.12 6.84 7.41
CA GLU A 193 -30.37 5.44 7.03
C GLU A 193 -29.24 4.88 6.16
N ILE A 194 -28.49 5.75 5.48
CA ILE A 194 -27.37 5.37 4.60
C ILE A 194 -26.11 5.12 5.45
N ARG A 195 -26.08 4.00 6.16
CA ARG A 195 -24.85 3.53 6.81
C ARG A 195 -24.05 2.67 5.85
N GLY A 196 -22.83 3.09 5.54
CA GLY A 196 -21.93 2.38 4.64
C GLY A 196 -20.64 3.13 4.36
N ASP A 197 -19.89 2.62 3.40
CA ASP A 197 -18.66 3.21 2.92
C ASP A 197 -18.80 3.53 1.43
N PHE A 198 -18.62 4.81 1.11
CA PHE A 198 -18.83 5.35 -0.22
C PHE A 198 -17.64 6.17 -0.66
N SER A 199 -17.66 6.54 -1.93
CA SER A 199 -16.69 7.42 -2.56
C SER A 199 -17.43 8.31 -3.54
N ILE A 200 -17.01 9.56 -3.62
CA ILE A 200 -17.63 10.58 -4.46
C ILE A 200 -16.63 11.16 -5.46
N SER A 201 -17.09 11.29 -6.70
CA SER A 201 -16.38 11.94 -7.80
C SER A 201 -17.26 13.06 -8.34
N VAL A 202 -16.73 14.28 -8.38
CA VAL A 202 -17.37 15.42 -9.04
C VAL A 202 -16.50 15.86 -10.21
N ARG A 203 -16.97 15.67 -11.43
CA ARG A 203 -16.17 15.87 -12.65
C ARG A 203 -16.98 16.52 -13.78
N ARG A 204 -16.33 17.37 -14.57
CA ARG A 204 -16.90 17.94 -15.79
C ARG A 204 -17.23 16.82 -16.79
N ILE A 205 -18.40 16.89 -17.42
CA ILE A 205 -18.82 15.95 -18.45
C ILE A 205 -18.18 16.34 -19.79
N ASP A 206 -17.40 15.43 -20.36
CA ASP A 206 -16.86 15.53 -21.71
C ASP A 206 -17.78 14.83 -22.72
N ASN A 207 -17.84 15.36 -23.95
CA ASN A 207 -18.52 14.71 -25.09
C ASN A 207 -17.60 13.76 -25.87
N LEU A 208 -16.59 13.19 -25.20
CA LEU A 208 -15.65 12.24 -25.81
C LEU A 208 -16.19 10.81 -25.71
N VAL A 209 -15.99 10.01 -26.76
CA VAL A 209 -16.32 8.59 -26.75
C VAL A 209 -15.41 7.89 -25.75
N LYS A 210 -16.01 7.25 -24.75
CA LYS A 210 -15.31 6.60 -23.64
C LYS A 210 -15.96 5.26 -23.28
N PRO A 211 -15.22 4.31 -22.70
CA PRO A 211 -15.82 3.09 -22.18
C PRO A 211 -16.83 3.40 -21.07
N ASP A 212 -17.90 2.63 -20.98
CA ASP A 212 -18.83 2.70 -19.85
C ASP A 212 -18.10 2.27 -18.57
N ARG A 213 -18.32 3.00 -17.48
CA ARG A 213 -17.79 2.63 -16.17
C ARG A 213 -18.70 1.56 -15.55
N ILE A 214 -18.09 0.51 -15.03
CA ILE A 214 -18.75 -0.48 -14.18
C ILE A 214 -19.15 0.21 -12.86
N LYS A 215 -20.43 0.10 -12.54
CA LYS A 215 -20.99 0.61 -11.28
C LYS A 215 -20.92 -0.44 -10.17
N SER A 216 -20.98 -0.01 -8.92
CA SER A 216 -21.04 -0.89 -7.74
C SER A 216 -22.19 -1.92 -7.85
N THR A 217 -23.31 -1.51 -8.45
CA THR A 217 -24.51 -2.35 -8.67
C THR A 217 -24.30 -3.48 -9.68
N GLU A 218 -23.21 -3.44 -10.45
CA GLU A 218 -22.90 -4.40 -11.52
C GLU A 218 -21.79 -5.38 -11.15
N VAL A 219 -21.06 -5.12 -10.06
CA VAL A 219 -19.94 -5.93 -9.56
C VAL A 219 -20.25 -7.41 -9.47
N SER A 220 -21.42 -7.76 -8.94
CA SER A 220 -21.82 -9.17 -8.76
C SER A 220 -21.89 -9.95 -10.08
N LYS A 221 -22.10 -9.26 -11.21
CA LYS A 221 -22.15 -9.87 -12.55
C LYS A 221 -20.76 -10.27 -13.05
N LEU A 222 -19.72 -9.51 -12.69
CA LEU A 222 -18.32 -9.74 -13.14
C LEU A 222 -17.76 -11.09 -12.69
N TYR A 223 -18.27 -11.59 -11.57
CA TYR A 223 -17.77 -12.80 -10.90
C TYR A 223 -18.72 -13.99 -10.99
N LYS A 224 -19.85 -13.83 -11.71
CA LYS A 224 -20.84 -14.88 -11.86
C LYS A 224 -20.27 -16.03 -12.70
N ASN A 225 -20.58 -17.27 -12.33
CA ASN A 225 -20.16 -18.50 -13.01
C ASN A 225 -18.64 -18.74 -13.07
N LYS A 226 -17.83 -18.02 -12.29
CA LYS A 226 -16.40 -18.32 -12.16
C LYS A 226 -16.15 -19.22 -10.95
N SER A 227 -15.43 -20.32 -11.15
CA SER A 227 -15.11 -21.30 -10.11
C SER A 227 -13.72 -21.09 -9.56
N TRP A 228 -13.58 -21.34 -8.26
CA TRP A 228 -12.29 -21.38 -7.59
C TRP A 228 -11.76 -22.81 -7.64
N ASP A 229 -10.47 -22.95 -7.91
CA ASP A 229 -9.76 -24.22 -7.95
C ASP A 229 -8.50 -24.16 -7.08
N PHE A 230 -8.36 -25.15 -6.19
CA PHE A 230 -7.22 -25.32 -5.29
C PHE A 230 -6.40 -26.57 -5.63
N SER A 231 -6.59 -27.16 -6.81
CA SER A 231 -5.96 -28.41 -7.24
C SER A 231 -4.45 -28.28 -7.43
N ASP A 232 -3.99 -27.27 -8.17
CA ASP A 232 -2.60 -27.14 -8.64
C ASP A 232 -1.66 -26.40 -7.67
N THR A 233 -1.87 -25.10 -7.47
CA THR A 233 -0.99 -24.26 -6.62
C THR A 233 -1.83 -23.33 -5.77
N LEU A 234 -2.00 -23.67 -4.49
CA LEU A 234 -2.73 -22.83 -3.54
C LEU A 234 -2.00 -21.50 -3.32
N ILE A 235 -2.73 -20.40 -3.48
CA ILE A 235 -2.28 -19.05 -3.16
C ILE A 235 -3.00 -18.62 -1.89
N LEU A 236 -2.28 -18.30 -0.82
CA LEU A 236 -2.91 -17.89 0.45
C LEU A 236 -3.26 -16.39 0.43
N PRO A 237 -4.32 -15.97 1.16
CA PRO A 237 -4.61 -14.57 1.38
C PRO A 237 -3.52 -13.90 2.22
N GLU A 238 -3.23 -12.63 1.93
CA GLU A 238 -2.28 -11.82 2.69
C GLU A 238 -2.94 -11.27 3.97
N VAL A 239 -3.13 -12.12 4.98
CA VAL A 239 -3.98 -11.83 6.16
C VAL A 239 -3.36 -10.92 7.22
N ARG A 240 -2.07 -10.59 7.10
CA ARG A 240 -1.32 -9.78 8.10
C ARG A 240 -0.67 -8.52 7.54
N GLY A 241 -0.41 -8.47 6.23
CA GLY A 241 0.36 -7.40 5.60
C GLY A 241 1.09 -7.88 4.35
N SER A 242 2.05 -7.10 3.89
CA SER A 242 2.81 -7.38 2.66
C SER A 242 3.69 -8.61 2.84
N TYR A 243 3.40 -9.69 2.11
CA TYR A 243 4.16 -10.93 2.20
C TYR A 243 5.27 -10.98 1.14
N PHE A 244 6.48 -11.34 1.56
CA PHE A 244 7.64 -11.49 0.69
C PHE A 244 8.27 -12.87 0.87
N LYS A 245 8.77 -13.44 -0.22
CA LYS A 245 9.51 -14.69 -0.24
C LYS A 245 10.76 -14.54 -1.09
N GLY A 246 11.84 -15.19 -0.72
CA GLY A 246 13.07 -15.19 -1.49
C GLY A 246 14.00 -16.32 -1.08
N ARG A 247 15.21 -16.30 -1.64
CA ARG A 247 16.27 -17.25 -1.32
C ARG A 247 17.64 -16.59 -1.27
N ILE A 248 18.52 -17.16 -0.46
CA ILE A 248 19.93 -16.81 -0.39
C ILE A 248 20.75 -17.79 -1.23
N GLN A 249 21.75 -17.30 -1.97
CA GLN A 249 22.63 -18.11 -2.82
C GLN A 249 24.11 -17.79 -2.59
N GLY A 250 24.98 -18.69 -3.04
CA GLY A 250 26.44 -18.55 -2.95
C GLY A 250 27.02 -18.93 -1.59
N VAL A 251 26.22 -19.55 -0.74
CA VAL A 251 26.56 -19.94 0.63
C VAL A 251 26.45 -21.46 0.78
N ASP A 252 27.31 -22.06 1.60
CA ASP A 252 27.24 -23.48 1.96
C ASP A 252 25.92 -23.80 2.68
N GLU A 253 25.27 -24.91 2.33
CA GLU A 253 23.97 -25.32 2.89
C GLU A 253 24.02 -25.51 4.41
N GLU A 254 25.18 -25.87 4.98
CA GLU A 254 25.35 -25.97 6.44
C GLU A 254 25.12 -24.65 7.17
N ILE A 255 25.38 -23.52 6.50
CA ILE A 255 25.25 -22.19 7.09
C ILE A 255 23.77 -21.82 7.27
N PHE A 256 22.88 -22.31 6.40
CA PHE A 256 21.44 -22.04 6.51
C PHE A 256 20.82 -22.61 7.79
N LYS A 257 21.38 -23.70 8.32
CA LYS A 257 20.91 -24.33 9.56
C LYS A 257 21.31 -23.59 10.83
N THR A 258 22.33 -22.73 10.73
CA THR A 258 22.94 -22.05 11.88
C THR A 258 22.75 -20.53 11.85
N SER A 259 22.40 -19.98 10.69
CA SER A 259 22.25 -18.55 10.47
C SER A 259 20.79 -18.16 10.35
N ASN A 260 20.46 -16.98 10.87
CA ASN A 260 19.22 -16.28 10.59
C ASN A 260 19.49 -15.14 9.60
N LEU A 261 18.44 -14.70 8.91
CA LEU A 261 18.46 -13.54 8.03
C LEU A 261 18.03 -12.30 8.80
N MET A 262 18.90 -11.30 8.83
CA MET A 262 18.61 -9.96 9.32
C MET A 262 18.18 -9.08 8.13
N LEU A 263 17.01 -8.47 8.25
CA LEU A 263 16.42 -7.54 7.30
C LEU A 263 16.34 -6.18 7.97
N SER A 264 16.79 -5.13 7.27
CA SER A 264 16.78 -3.76 7.77
C SER A 264 16.23 -2.81 6.72
N PHE A 265 15.25 -2.01 7.11
CA PHE A 265 14.72 -0.88 6.34
C PHE A 265 15.27 0.38 7.01
N ALA A 266 16.16 1.08 6.32
CA ALA A 266 16.83 2.27 6.85
C ALA A 266 15.91 3.50 6.80
N GLY A 267 16.15 4.47 7.68
CA GLY A 267 15.46 5.77 7.68
C GLY A 267 14.63 6.04 8.94
N GLU A 268 13.87 7.15 8.93
CA GLU A 268 13.01 7.57 10.05
C GLU A 268 11.93 6.53 10.39
N GLU A 269 11.31 5.92 9.37
CA GLU A 269 10.38 4.80 9.52
C GLU A 269 11.09 3.47 9.31
N SER A 270 12.09 3.24 10.17
CA SER A 270 12.89 2.04 10.10
C SER A 270 12.17 0.81 10.65
N GLU A 271 12.52 -0.34 10.09
CA GLU A 271 12.07 -1.62 10.57
C GLU A 271 13.21 -2.63 10.51
N VAL A 272 13.41 -3.38 11.58
CA VAL A 272 14.34 -4.52 11.61
C VAL A 272 13.54 -5.80 11.73
N ARG A 273 13.94 -6.85 11.01
CA ARG A 273 13.42 -8.20 11.22
C ARG A 273 14.55 -9.21 11.22
N ILE A 274 14.40 -10.23 12.05
CA ILE A 274 15.31 -11.38 12.07
C ILE A 274 14.44 -12.63 11.90
N ILE A 275 14.75 -13.43 10.89
CA ILE A 275 13.95 -14.59 10.48
C ILE A 275 14.86 -15.79 10.23
N SER A 276 14.35 -17.00 10.40
CA SER A 276 15.10 -18.22 10.09
C SER A 276 15.07 -18.53 8.59
N LEU A 277 16.12 -19.20 8.11
CA LEU A 277 16.20 -19.79 6.78
C LEU A 277 15.75 -21.26 6.82
N ASP A 278 15.23 -21.79 5.72
CA ASP A 278 15.09 -23.23 5.55
C ASP A 278 16.41 -23.88 5.09
N ASP A 279 16.46 -25.22 5.06
CA ASP A 279 17.65 -25.98 4.65
C ASP A 279 18.11 -25.72 3.19
N ARG A 280 17.32 -25.01 2.39
CA ARG A 280 17.64 -24.62 1.00
C ARG A 280 17.94 -23.12 0.88
N GLY A 281 18.03 -22.40 2.00
CA GLY A 281 18.27 -20.96 2.03
C GLY A 281 17.03 -20.14 1.67
N GLU A 282 15.83 -20.73 1.64
CA GLU A 282 14.58 -20.01 1.42
C GLU A 282 14.15 -19.27 2.68
N PHE A 283 13.53 -18.11 2.47
CA PHE A 283 12.99 -17.31 3.55
C PHE A 283 11.68 -16.63 3.15
N ASN A 284 10.92 -16.22 4.16
CA ASN A 284 9.75 -15.39 3.97
C ASN A 284 9.54 -14.46 5.16
N PHE A 285 8.96 -13.29 4.90
CA PHE A 285 8.61 -12.33 5.93
C PHE A 285 7.34 -11.56 5.55
N THR A 286 6.69 -10.99 6.56
CA THR A 286 5.54 -10.10 6.38
C THR A 286 5.88 -8.73 6.94
N LEU A 287 5.70 -7.68 6.16
CA LEU A 287 5.69 -6.30 6.66
C LEU A 287 4.26 -5.94 7.06
N THR A 288 4.09 -5.65 8.35
CA THR A 288 2.81 -5.19 8.92
C THR A 288 2.75 -3.67 8.99
N ASN A 289 3.91 -3.04 9.08
CA ASN A 289 4.11 -1.62 9.34
C ASN A 289 4.45 -0.88 8.04
N ARG A 290 4.34 0.44 8.06
CA ARG A 290 4.78 1.27 6.93
C ARG A 290 6.31 1.31 6.94
N VAL A 291 6.90 1.24 5.75
CA VAL A 291 8.32 1.54 5.53
C VAL A 291 8.43 2.64 4.49
N ALA A 292 9.34 3.59 4.70
CA ALA A 292 9.51 4.74 3.81
C ALA A 292 10.32 4.41 2.54
N VAL A 293 11.09 3.32 2.57
CA VAL A 293 12.03 2.94 1.50
C VAL A 293 11.67 1.60 0.88
N ASP A 294 11.95 1.47 -0.42
CA ASP A 294 11.75 0.23 -1.19
C ASP A 294 12.99 -0.69 -1.17
N GLU A 295 14.09 -0.25 -0.56
CA GLU A 295 15.31 -1.01 -0.38
C GLU A 295 15.33 -1.73 0.97
N VAL A 296 15.45 -3.05 0.94
CA VAL A 296 15.75 -3.85 2.13
C VAL A 296 17.22 -4.21 2.16
N LEU A 297 17.87 -3.94 3.27
CA LEU A 297 19.23 -4.36 3.55
C LEU A 297 19.22 -5.73 4.22
N VAL A 298 20.10 -6.62 3.77
CA VAL A 298 20.09 -8.05 4.08
C VAL A 298 21.45 -8.49 4.58
N GLN A 299 21.46 -9.17 5.72
CA GLN A 299 22.66 -9.75 6.35
C GLN A 299 22.34 -11.13 6.92
N LEU A 300 23.36 -11.98 7.06
CA LEU A 300 23.26 -13.27 7.75
C LEU A 300 23.90 -13.22 9.13
N THR A 301 23.27 -13.79 10.15
CA THR A 301 23.87 -13.93 11.48
C THR A 301 25.06 -14.88 11.41
N GLY A 302 26.15 -14.59 12.13
CA GLY A 302 27.32 -15.47 12.19
C GLY A 302 28.13 -15.68 10.89
N TYR A 303 27.61 -15.31 9.72
CA TYR A 303 28.29 -15.46 8.43
C TYR A 303 28.96 -14.16 7.97
N ARG A 304 30.14 -14.28 7.36
CA ARG A 304 30.97 -13.16 6.87
C ARG A 304 31.41 -13.31 5.41
N GLY A 305 31.01 -14.38 4.73
CA GLY A 305 31.33 -14.60 3.32
C GLY A 305 30.41 -13.80 2.39
N ASP A 306 30.64 -13.95 1.09
CA ASP A 306 29.82 -13.31 0.07
C ASP A 306 28.56 -14.15 -0.22
N PHE A 307 27.47 -13.48 -0.56
CA PHE A 307 26.19 -14.12 -0.89
C PHE A 307 25.35 -13.19 -1.77
N SER A 308 24.34 -13.75 -2.45
CA SER A 308 23.32 -12.97 -3.12
C SER A 308 21.94 -13.27 -2.55
N VAL A 309 21.06 -12.27 -2.64
CA VAL A 309 19.65 -12.38 -2.26
C VAL A 309 18.80 -12.27 -3.52
N GLU A 310 17.90 -13.22 -3.72
CA GLU A 310 16.91 -13.20 -4.79
C GLU A 310 15.51 -13.18 -4.18
N LEU A 311 14.75 -12.12 -4.44
CA LEU A 311 13.34 -12.04 -4.07
C LEU A 311 12.47 -12.60 -5.19
N TYR A 312 11.45 -13.36 -4.82
CA TYR A 312 10.47 -13.87 -5.77
C TYR A 312 9.50 -12.78 -6.19
N LYS A 313 9.15 -12.79 -7.47
CA LYS A 313 8.21 -11.84 -8.04
C LYS A 313 6.82 -12.02 -7.43
N ASP A 314 6.16 -10.89 -7.18
CA ASP A 314 4.76 -10.86 -6.76
C ASP A 314 3.89 -11.60 -7.78
N LYS A 315 2.97 -12.44 -7.30
CA LYS A 315 2.00 -13.13 -8.16
C LYS A 315 1.12 -12.10 -8.88
N HIS A 316 0.64 -12.46 -10.06
CA HIS A 316 -0.25 -11.62 -10.85
C HIS A 316 -1.21 -12.49 -11.68
N PRO A 317 -2.37 -11.95 -12.10
CA PRO A 317 -3.24 -12.61 -13.08
C PRO A 317 -2.52 -12.87 -14.39
N ASP A 318 -2.94 -13.90 -15.13
CA ASP A 318 -2.46 -14.05 -16.50
C ASP A 318 -3.05 -12.95 -17.39
N TYR A 319 -2.18 -12.19 -18.05
CA TYR A 319 -2.56 -11.11 -18.96
C TYR A 319 -2.77 -11.60 -20.40
N SER A 320 -2.41 -12.86 -20.68
CA SER A 320 -2.48 -13.45 -22.02
C SER A 320 -3.91 -13.46 -22.59
N GLU A 321 -4.92 -13.48 -21.72
CA GLU A 321 -6.34 -13.54 -22.11
C GLU A 321 -7.02 -12.16 -22.19
N LEU A 322 -6.33 -11.08 -21.83
CA LEU A 322 -6.90 -9.73 -21.90
C LEU A 322 -7.17 -9.28 -23.34
N ASP A 323 -8.38 -8.78 -23.58
CA ASP A 323 -8.84 -8.34 -24.90
C ASP A 323 -8.91 -6.81 -25.05
N PHE A 324 -8.14 -6.26 -26.00
CA PHE A 324 -8.03 -4.83 -26.28
C PHE A 324 -8.66 -4.41 -27.63
N VAL A 325 -9.68 -5.13 -28.11
CA VAL A 325 -10.26 -4.94 -29.47
C VAL A 325 -10.65 -3.51 -29.84
N LYS A 326 -11.03 -2.64 -28.89
CA LYS A 326 -11.50 -1.28 -29.20
C LYS A 326 -10.40 -0.25 -29.03
N GLN A 327 -10.14 0.56 -30.07
CA GLN A 327 -9.28 1.73 -29.98
C GLN A 327 -10.08 3.00 -29.63
N PRO A 328 -9.46 4.00 -28.97
CA PRO A 328 -10.13 5.27 -28.71
C PRO A 328 -10.44 6.00 -30.03
N VAL A 329 -11.69 6.43 -30.18
CA VAL A 329 -12.17 7.19 -31.33
C VAL A 329 -12.29 8.66 -30.94
N VAL A 330 -11.65 9.55 -31.69
CA VAL A 330 -11.71 10.99 -31.46
C VAL A 330 -12.30 11.67 -32.70
N GLN A 331 -13.38 12.41 -32.50
CA GLN A 331 -14.02 13.17 -33.58
C GLN A 331 -13.16 14.38 -33.96
N THR A 332 -12.93 14.59 -35.26
CA THR A 332 -12.11 15.71 -35.76
C THR A 332 -12.68 17.08 -35.36
N SER A 333 -14.01 17.17 -35.22
CA SER A 333 -14.72 18.37 -34.75
C SER A 333 -14.33 18.79 -33.32
N LEU A 334 -13.84 17.86 -32.50
CA LEU A 334 -13.44 18.13 -31.11
C LEU A 334 -12.01 18.66 -30.98
N LYS A 335 -11.31 18.94 -32.09
CA LYS A 335 -9.93 19.45 -32.08
C LYS A 335 -9.73 20.64 -31.14
N GLN A 336 -10.63 21.63 -31.20
CA GLN A 336 -10.51 22.83 -30.36
C GLN A 336 -10.71 22.51 -28.87
N TYR A 337 -11.64 21.62 -28.55
CA TYR A 337 -11.88 21.16 -27.19
C TYR A 337 -10.68 20.38 -26.63
N VAL A 338 -10.09 19.48 -27.43
CA VAL A 338 -8.88 18.72 -27.04
C VAL A 338 -7.72 19.68 -26.78
N LEU A 339 -7.54 20.70 -27.63
CA LEU A 339 -6.51 21.72 -27.44
C LEU A 339 -6.73 22.53 -26.16
N GLU A 340 -7.95 23.04 -25.94
CA GLU A 340 -8.31 23.80 -24.74
C GLU A 340 -8.08 22.96 -23.46
N LYS A 341 -8.56 21.71 -23.44
CA LYS A 341 -8.34 20.80 -22.31
C LYS A 341 -6.86 20.52 -22.06
N SER A 342 -6.06 20.38 -23.11
CA SER A 342 -4.60 20.20 -22.99
C SER A 342 -3.90 21.43 -22.41
N ILE A 343 -4.31 22.65 -22.79
CA ILE A 343 -3.78 23.89 -22.21
C ILE A 343 -4.17 23.99 -20.73
N ASN A 344 -5.44 23.75 -20.42
CA ASN A 344 -5.95 23.75 -19.03
C ASN A 344 -5.18 22.76 -18.16
N ASN A 345 -4.90 21.57 -18.67
CA ASN A 345 -4.12 20.56 -17.95
C ASN A 345 -2.67 20.99 -17.69
N GLN A 346 -2.02 21.65 -18.66
CA GLN A 346 -0.68 22.21 -18.46
C GLN A 346 -0.68 23.29 -17.38
N ILE A 347 -1.70 24.15 -17.36
CA ILE A 347 -1.86 25.19 -16.33
C ILE A 347 -2.06 24.53 -14.96
N GLU A 348 -2.97 23.56 -14.82
CA GLU A 348 -3.18 22.86 -13.54
C GLU A 348 -1.89 22.21 -13.02
N ASN A 349 -1.12 21.55 -13.89
CA ASN A 349 0.14 20.93 -13.51
C ASN A 349 1.22 21.95 -13.10
N ALA A 350 1.25 23.13 -13.73
CA ALA A 350 2.17 24.20 -13.37
C ALA A 350 1.92 24.77 -11.95
N TYR A 351 0.70 24.65 -11.43
CA TYR A 351 0.32 25.09 -10.08
C TYR A 351 0.18 23.94 -9.07
N SER A 352 0.59 22.71 -9.43
CA SER A 352 0.42 21.51 -8.61
C SER A 352 1.05 21.59 -7.21
N ALA A 353 2.17 22.30 -7.07
CA ALA A 353 2.84 22.49 -5.77
C ALA A 353 1.99 23.29 -4.77
N VAL A 354 1.20 24.26 -5.24
CA VAL A 354 0.28 25.05 -4.39
C VAL A 354 -0.97 24.23 -4.07
N LYS A 355 -1.33 23.29 -4.94
CA LYS A 355 -2.52 22.41 -4.83
C LYS A 355 -2.13 20.99 -4.40
N ALA A 356 -1.12 20.88 -3.53
CA ALA A 356 -0.55 19.59 -3.16
C ALA A 356 -1.52 18.76 -2.29
N ASP A 357 -1.57 17.45 -2.56
CA ASP A 357 -2.31 16.50 -1.72
C ASP A 357 -1.58 16.31 -0.38
N LEU A 358 -2.34 15.99 0.66
CA LEU A 358 -1.78 15.67 1.98
C LEU A 358 -1.58 14.16 2.09
N ILE A 359 -0.40 13.73 2.57
CA ILE A 359 -0.11 12.33 2.88
C ILE A 359 -0.37 12.14 4.38
N ASN A 360 -1.28 11.22 4.71
CA ASN A 360 -1.57 10.89 6.11
C ASN A 360 -0.67 9.74 6.53
N LEU A 361 0.48 10.08 7.11
CA LEU A 361 1.38 9.08 7.70
C LEU A 361 0.81 8.61 9.04
N PRO A 362 0.63 7.30 9.27
CA PRO A 362 0.29 6.79 10.59
C PRO A 362 1.45 7.03 11.57
N ASP A 363 1.15 7.30 12.84
CA ASP A 363 2.13 7.18 13.92
C ASP A 363 2.57 5.71 14.00
N ASP A 364 3.79 5.39 13.58
CA ASP A 364 4.36 4.05 13.72
C ASP A 364 5.54 4.07 14.70
N LYS A 365 5.61 3.05 15.55
CA LYS A 365 6.79 2.84 16.40
C LYS A 365 7.78 2.02 15.61
N ALA A 366 9.02 2.48 15.52
CA ALA A 366 10.08 1.79 14.77
C ALA A 366 10.33 0.38 15.35
N TYR A 367 10.35 0.25 16.68
CA TYR A 367 10.56 -1.04 17.36
C TYR A 367 9.52 -1.31 18.46
N PHE A 368 9.19 -2.60 18.64
CA PHE A 368 8.26 -3.05 19.69
C PHE A 368 8.74 -2.78 21.13
N PHE A 369 9.99 -2.37 21.30
CA PHE A 369 10.62 -2.04 22.59
C PHE A 369 10.92 -0.55 22.75
N ASP A 370 10.50 0.32 21.82
CA ASP A 370 10.79 1.76 21.86
C ASP A 370 10.35 2.41 23.17
N ASP A 371 9.22 1.97 23.72
CA ASP A 371 8.68 2.47 24.99
C ASP A 371 9.52 2.10 26.23
N LYS A 372 10.48 1.19 26.08
CA LYS A 372 11.38 0.72 27.15
C LYS A 372 12.80 1.22 26.97
N LEU A 373 13.10 1.96 25.91
CA LEU A 373 14.43 2.51 25.68
C LEU A 373 14.71 3.65 26.67
N VAL A 374 15.88 3.61 27.28
CA VAL A 374 16.46 4.77 27.94
C VAL A 374 17.26 5.52 26.88
N THR A 375 16.71 6.66 26.44
CA THR A 375 17.29 7.48 25.38
C THR A 375 18.11 8.62 25.96
N TYR A 376 19.34 8.77 25.45
CA TYR A 376 20.25 9.86 25.74
C TYR A 376 20.29 10.76 24.51
N ASP A 377 19.66 11.93 24.56
CA ASP A 377 19.90 12.98 23.56
C ASP A 377 21.28 13.57 23.81
N LEU A 378 22.18 13.51 22.83
CA LEU A 378 23.55 13.96 23.01
C LEU A 378 23.69 15.48 23.06
N ASP A 379 22.66 16.25 22.70
CA ASP A 379 22.66 17.70 22.89
C ASP A 379 22.46 18.11 24.35
N ASP A 380 21.96 17.21 25.21
CA ASP A 380 21.85 17.44 26.66
C ASP A 380 23.20 17.30 27.41
N TYR A 381 24.25 16.85 26.73
CA TYR A 381 25.55 16.54 27.33
C TYR A 381 26.72 17.25 26.64
N THR A 382 27.86 17.32 27.32
CA THR A 382 29.12 17.71 26.66
C THR A 382 29.55 16.58 25.73
N ARG A 383 29.56 16.85 24.42
CA ARG A 383 29.90 15.85 23.40
C ARG A 383 31.38 15.48 23.45
N PHE A 384 31.65 14.19 23.38
CA PHE A 384 33.00 13.64 23.20
C PHE A 384 33.24 13.30 21.73
N PRO A 385 34.46 13.45 21.19
CA PRO A 385 34.74 13.14 19.78
C PRO A 385 34.27 11.75 19.34
N GLU A 386 34.50 10.72 20.17
CA GLU A 386 34.22 9.33 19.81
C GLU A 386 33.09 8.72 20.65
N VAL A 387 32.41 7.73 20.05
CA VAL A 387 31.43 6.89 20.76
C VAL A 387 32.08 6.16 21.92
N SER A 388 33.35 5.75 21.78
CA SER A 388 34.12 5.08 22.83
C SER A 388 34.10 5.83 24.17
N GLU A 389 34.41 7.13 24.14
CA GLU A 389 34.45 8.04 25.28
C GLU A 389 33.04 8.32 25.81
N THR A 390 32.07 8.53 24.90
CA THR A 390 30.66 8.74 25.27
C THR A 390 30.10 7.55 26.08
N PHE A 391 30.45 6.33 25.70
CA PHE A 391 30.03 5.13 26.43
C PHE A 391 30.64 5.01 27.83
N VAL A 392 31.82 5.60 28.05
CA VAL A 392 32.50 5.59 29.35
C VAL A 392 31.94 6.68 30.27
N GLU A 393 31.79 7.89 29.74
CA GLU A 393 31.49 9.08 30.54
C GLU A 393 29.98 9.31 30.73
N ILE A 394 29.17 9.07 29.70
CA ILE A 394 27.74 9.39 29.68
C ILE A 394 26.90 8.13 29.87
N ILE A 395 27.14 7.08 29.08
CA ILE A 395 26.27 5.90 29.00
C ILE A 395 26.64 4.86 30.06
N LYS A 396 26.28 5.13 31.31
CA LYS A 396 26.64 4.28 32.48
C LYS A 396 26.14 2.84 32.39
N SER A 397 25.05 2.61 31.65
CA SER A 397 24.47 1.27 31.44
C SER A 397 25.07 0.52 30.25
N GLY A 398 25.92 1.18 29.45
CA GLY A 398 26.69 0.56 28.37
C GLY A 398 28.07 0.09 28.85
N ARG A 399 28.70 -0.78 28.05
CA ARG A 399 30.10 -1.16 28.20
C ARG A 399 30.68 -1.58 26.87
N ILE A 400 31.90 -1.15 26.60
CA ILE A 400 32.69 -1.61 25.46
C ILE A 400 33.73 -2.61 25.98
N GLU A 401 33.84 -3.75 25.34
CA GLU A 401 34.91 -4.72 25.61
C GLU A 401 35.72 -4.98 24.35
N LYS A 402 37.04 -5.12 24.52
CA LYS A 402 37.94 -5.53 23.46
C LYS A 402 38.01 -7.06 23.40
N ASN A 403 37.76 -7.61 22.23
CA ASN A 403 37.80 -9.05 21.95
C ASN A 403 39.24 -9.53 21.73
N LYS A 404 39.43 -10.86 21.77
CA LYS A 404 40.75 -11.50 21.58
C LYS A 404 41.36 -11.23 20.20
N ASP A 405 40.54 -10.98 19.20
CA ASP A 405 40.92 -10.69 17.81
C ASP A 405 41.16 -9.19 17.54
N ASN A 406 41.27 -8.37 18.60
CA ASN A 406 41.37 -6.90 18.54
C ASN A 406 40.14 -6.18 17.96
N THR A 407 39.02 -6.87 17.73
CA THR A 407 37.73 -6.22 17.51
C THR A 407 37.15 -5.75 18.84
N TYR A 408 36.08 -4.97 18.78
CA TYR A 408 35.36 -4.54 19.97
C TYR A 408 33.90 -4.93 19.90
N SER A 409 33.28 -5.11 21.06
CA SER A 409 31.86 -5.40 21.19
C SER A 409 31.23 -4.51 22.25
N ILE A 410 29.99 -4.10 21.97
CA ILE A 410 29.18 -3.27 22.86
C ILE A 410 28.22 -4.20 23.61
N PHE A 411 28.21 -4.06 24.92
CA PHE A 411 27.34 -4.77 25.85
C PHE A 411 26.50 -3.75 26.63
N VAL A 412 25.36 -4.18 27.14
CA VAL A 412 24.62 -3.44 28.16
C VAL A 412 24.72 -4.14 29.51
N ARG A 413 24.59 -3.37 30.59
CA ARG A 413 24.56 -3.90 31.95
C ARG A 413 23.19 -4.43 32.28
N ASN A 414 23.16 -5.61 32.88
CA ASN A 414 21.95 -6.15 33.50
C ASN A 414 21.64 -5.35 34.76
N LEU A 415 20.54 -4.60 34.76
CA LEU A 415 20.09 -3.84 35.94
C LEU A 415 19.14 -4.65 36.83
N GLU A 416 18.63 -5.79 36.36
CA GLU A 416 17.62 -6.60 37.04
C GLU A 416 18.20 -7.80 37.81
N GLY A 417 19.50 -8.09 37.67
CA GLY A 417 20.12 -9.24 38.32
C GLY A 417 21.62 -9.11 38.58
N ASN A 418 22.13 -9.99 39.46
CA ASN A 418 23.52 -10.00 39.91
C ASN A 418 24.50 -10.68 38.94
N TRP A 419 24.05 -11.04 37.74
CA TRP A 419 24.85 -11.75 36.74
C TRP A 419 25.02 -10.88 35.50
N LYS A 420 26.21 -10.98 34.88
CA LYS A 420 26.63 -10.15 33.75
C LYS A 420 26.06 -10.70 32.44
N PHE A 421 25.70 -9.80 31.53
CA PHE A 421 25.44 -10.16 30.13
C PHE A 421 26.77 -10.48 29.43
N ASP A 422 26.82 -11.65 28.81
CA ASP A 422 27.99 -12.24 28.14
C ASP A 422 27.84 -12.28 26.61
N LEU A 423 26.67 -11.90 26.07
CA LEU A 423 26.45 -11.70 24.64
C LEU A 423 26.45 -10.20 24.30
N PRO A 424 27.01 -9.78 23.16
CA PRO A 424 26.89 -8.42 22.68
C PRO A 424 25.41 -7.99 22.54
N ALA A 425 25.19 -6.69 22.71
CA ALA A 425 23.87 -6.09 22.49
C ALA A 425 23.53 -6.10 20.99
N LEU A 426 22.25 -6.13 20.64
CA LEU A 426 21.82 -5.81 19.28
C LEU A 426 22.12 -4.34 19.01
N LEU A 427 22.96 -4.06 18.01
CA LEU A 427 23.32 -2.71 17.63
C LEU A 427 22.57 -2.28 16.37
N ILE A 428 21.77 -1.22 16.47
CA ILE A 428 20.98 -0.67 15.37
C ILE A 428 21.37 0.79 15.17
N VAL A 429 21.69 1.19 13.94
CA VAL A 429 22.00 2.58 13.57
C VAL A 429 21.06 2.98 12.43
N ASP A 430 20.21 3.98 12.66
CA ASP A 430 19.19 4.47 11.71
C ASP A 430 18.41 3.35 10.99
N GLY A 431 17.98 2.33 11.74
CA GLY A 431 17.24 1.20 11.18
C GLY A 431 18.06 0.00 10.72
N VAL A 432 19.38 0.09 10.72
CA VAL A 432 20.26 -0.94 10.17
C VAL A 432 21.02 -1.66 11.28
N VAL A 433 20.94 -2.99 11.29
CA VAL A 433 21.72 -3.80 12.23
C VAL A 433 23.20 -3.72 11.86
N LEU A 434 24.04 -3.26 12.79
CA LEU A 434 25.48 -3.16 12.61
C LEU A 434 26.19 -4.30 13.34
N LYS A 435 26.59 -5.34 12.59
CA LYS A 435 27.30 -6.51 13.14
C LYS A 435 28.74 -6.21 13.57
N ASP A 436 29.42 -5.27 12.90
CA ASP A 436 30.77 -4.86 13.27
C ASP A 436 30.73 -3.62 14.18
N HIS A 437 30.65 -3.88 15.48
CA HIS A 437 30.63 -2.84 16.50
C HIS A 437 31.92 -2.02 16.53
N THR A 438 33.02 -2.54 15.99
CA THR A 438 34.31 -1.83 15.94
C THR A 438 34.20 -0.54 15.14
N LYS A 439 33.46 -0.55 14.02
CA LYS A 439 33.25 0.62 13.17
C LYS A 439 32.57 1.77 13.89
N LEU A 440 31.67 1.45 14.82
CA LEU A 440 30.92 2.47 15.55
C LEU A 440 31.78 3.14 16.64
N ILE A 441 32.70 2.43 17.26
CA ILE A 441 33.43 2.92 18.44
C ILE A 441 34.27 4.15 18.12
N SER A 442 34.84 4.22 16.91
CA SER A 442 35.56 5.38 16.38
C SER A 442 34.67 6.35 15.59
N PHE A 443 33.34 6.17 15.61
CA PHE A 443 32.42 7.04 14.88
C PHE A 443 32.29 8.39 15.59
N GLY A 444 32.25 9.46 14.80
CA GLY A 444 32.15 10.83 15.30
C GLY A 444 30.78 11.09 15.92
N THR A 445 30.75 11.48 17.20
CA THR A 445 29.47 11.70 17.89
C THR A 445 28.76 12.97 17.43
N GLU A 446 29.43 13.89 16.75
CA GLU A 446 28.84 15.09 16.17
C GLU A 446 27.70 14.79 15.19
N LYS A 447 27.75 13.60 14.58
CA LYS A 447 26.77 13.06 13.64
C LYS A 447 25.59 12.36 14.34
N ILE A 448 25.73 12.01 15.61
CA ILE A 448 24.70 11.30 16.39
C ILE A 448 23.78 12.31 17.08
N GLN A 449 22.46 12.13 16.93
CA GLN A 449 21.46 12.86 17.71
C GLN A 449 21.27 12.19 19.07
N SER A 450 20.91 10.91 19.07
CA SER A 450 20.56 10.19 20.30
C SER A 450 21.07 8.75 20.31
N ILE A 451 21.25 8.22 21.53
CA ILE A 451 21.59 6.82 21.77
C ILE A 451 20.56 6.22 22.73
N GLY A 452 19.84 5.19 22.29
CA GLY A 452 18.86 4.44 23.09
C GLY A 452 19.44 3.14 23.62
N LEU A 453 19.13 2.79 24.87
CA LEU A 453 19.55 1.54 25.48
C LEU A 453 18.37 0.76 26.05
N LEU A 454 18.36 -0.54 25.78
CA LEU A 454 17.52 -1.51 26.46
C LEU A 454 18.40 -2.45 27.29
N THR A 455 18.23 -2.44 28.62
CA THR A 455 19.06 -3.22 29.56
C THR A 455 18.49 -4.60 29.90
N SER A 456 17.48 -5.06 29.17
CA SER A 456 16.84 -6.36 29.35
C SER A 456 17.15 -7.29 28.16
N LYS A 457 16.98 -8.61 28.37
CA LYS A 457 17.05 -9.56 27.25
C LYS A 457 15.85 -9.36 26.33
N ILE A 458 16.09 -9.48 25.03
CA ILE A 458 15.02 -9.54 24.05
C ILE A 458 15.16 -10.77 23.17
N PHE A 459 14.01 -11.28 22.73
CA PHE A 459 13.93 -12.18 21.61
C PHE A 459 13.47 -11.35 20.41
N TYR A 460 14.32 -11.25 19.39
CA TYR A 460 14.01 -10.58 18.13
C TYR A 460 13.89 -11.68 17.07
N GLY A 461 12.66 -12.10 16.79
CA GLY A 461 12.41 -13.28 15.97
C GLY A 461 13.02 -14.55 16.60
N PRO A 462 13.83 -15.33 15.86
CA PRO A 462 14.46 -16.55 16.37
C PRO A 462 15.73 -16.29 17.21
N GLU A 463 16.20 -15.05 17.30
CA GLU A 463 17.47 -14.72 17.94
C GLU A 463 17.28 -14.01 19.29
N MET A 464 18.16 -14.31 20.25
CA MET A 464 18.15 -13.70 21.58
C MET A 464 19.34 -12.74 21.71
N PHE A 465 19.05 -11.52 22.10
CA PHE A 465 20.06 -10.51 22.40
C PHE A 465 20.02 -10.13 23.87
N GLN A 466 21.20 -9.87 24.40
CA GLN A 466 21.37 -9.38 25.76
C GLN A 466 21.49 -7.86 25.72
N GLY A 467 20.33 -7.23 25.53
CA GLY A 467 20.17 -5.80 25.39
C GLY A 467 20.18 -5.29 23.95
N VAL A 468 19.82 -4.02 23.82
CA VAL A 468 19.79 -3.29 22.56
C VAL A 468 20.48 -1.94 22.75
N VAL A 469 21.22 -1.54 21.73
CA VAL A 469 21.72 -0.18 21.55
C VAL A 469 21.17 0.33 20.23
N THR A 470 20.37 1.38 20.26
CA THR A 470 19.89 2.08 19.07
C THR A 470 20.62 3.42 18.96
N ILE A 471 20.94 3.83 17.73
CA ILE A 471 21.60 5.09 17.43
C ILE A 471 20.80 5.77 16.34
N GLN A 472 20.43 7.02 16.61
CA GLN A 472 19.79 7.90 15.65
C GLN A 472 20.78 8.99 15.26
N THR A 473 21.12 9.09 13.98
CA THR A 473 21.94 10.18 13.47
C THR A 473 21.10 11.44 13.26
N LYS A 474 21.78 12.58 13.13
CA LYS A 474 21.13 13.86 12.84
C LYS A 474 20.50 13.92 11.46
N THR A 475 20.99 13.12 10.53
CA THR A 475 20.44 13.03 9.16
C THR A 475 19.30 12.02 9.08
N GLY A 476 19.20 11.07 10.02
CA GLY A 476 18.24 9.97 9.95
C GLY A 476 18.56 8.94 8.87
N ASP A 477 19.73 9.05 8.25
CA ASP A 477 20.19 8.19 7.15
C ASP A 477 21.34 7.31 7.62
N PHE A 478 21.29 6.02 7.27
CA PHE A 478 22.36 5.08 7.61
C PHE A 478 23.71 5.52 7.01
N PRO A 479 24.75 5.75 7.85
CA PRO A 479 26.03 6.27 7.36
C PRO A 479 26.76 5.33 6.39
N GLU A 480 27.19 5.87 5.24
CA GLU A 480 28.00 5.12 4.26
C GLU A 480 29.30 4.54 4.85
N GLU A 481 29.92 5.25 5.79
CA GLU A 481 31.14 4.80 6.51
C GLU A 481 30.91 3.53 7.33
N LEU A 482 29.67 3.26 7.74
CA LEU A 482 29.28 2.08 8.50
C LEU A 482 28.82 0.93 7.60
N ARG A 483 28.61 1.18 6.29
CA ARG A 483 28.27 0.11 5.33
C ARG A 483 29.40 -0.92 5.24
N ASP A 484 29.01 -2.16 4.95
CA ASP A 484 29.91 -3.29 4.78
C ASP A 484 29.57 -4.02 3.48
N THR A 485 30.55 -4.69 2.86
CA THR A 485 30.31 -5.54 1.68
C THR A 485 29.39 -6.73 1.98
N GLN A 486 29.23 -7.09 3.25
CA GLN A 486 28.30 -8.10 3.75
C GLN A 486 26.85 -7.61 3.86
N ILE A 487 26.61 -6.30 3.78
CA ILE A 487 25.26 -5.73 3.71
C ILE A 487 24.84 -5.76 2.24
N LYS A 488 24.00 -6.72 1.88
CA LYS A 488 23.41 -6.79 0.54
C LYS A 488 22.12 -6.00 0.51
N SER A 489 21.66 -5.61 -0.66
CA SER A 489 20.35 -4.97 -0.81
C SER A 489 19.49 -5.65 -1.85
N ALA A 490 18.17 -5.54 -1.66
CA ALA A 490 17.16 -5.97 -2.61
C ALA A 490 16.04 -4.93 -2.65
N LYS A 491 15.37 -4.81 -3.81
CA LYS A 491 14.20 -3.95 -3.95
C LYS A 491 12.91 -4.72 -3.73
N ILE A 492 11.98 -4.11 -2.99
CA ILE A 492 10.65 -4.64 -2.74
C ILE A 492 9.56 -3.70 -3.27
N THR A 493 8.40 -4.25 -3.63
CA THR A 493 7.21 -3.43 -3.90
C THR A 493 6.57 -3.03 -2.57
N ILE A 494 6.59 -1.74 -2.23
CA ILE A 494 5.92 -1.21 -1.03
C ILE A 494 4.49 -0.72 -1.34
N PRO A 495 3.57 -0.78 -0.36
CA PRO A 495 2.23 -0.24 -0.52
C PRO A 495 2.21 1.27 -0.81
N GLN A 496 1.21 1.73 -1.57
CA GLN A 496 0.95 3.16 -1.77
C GLN A 496 0.40 3.80 -0.49
N ASP A 497 0.80 5.05 -0.26
CA ASP A 497 0.29 5.82 0.87
C ASP A 497 -1.12 6.37 0.60
N PRO A 498 -2.01 6.32 1.62
CA PRO A 498 -3.29 6.98 1.53
C PRO A 498 -3.09 8.50 1.52
N LYS A 499 -3.74 9.16 0.57
CA LYS A 499 -3.73 10.62 0.44
C LYS A 499 -5.09 11.19 0.81
N GLN A 500 -5.07 12.36 1.42
CA GLN A 500 -6.20 13.27 1.45
C GLN A 500 -6.02 14.24 0.27
N TYR A 501 -6.93 14.13 -0.70
CA TYR A 501 -6.83 14.89 -1.94
C TYR A 501 -7.19 16.34 -1.74
N TYR A 502 -6.41 17.21 -2.39
CA TYR A 502 -6.62 18.66 -2.31
C TYR A 502 -7.99 19.05 -2.88
N SER A 503 -8.69 19.91 -2.14
CA SER A 503 -9.91 20.56 -2.59
C SER A 503 -9.88 22.00 -2.07
N PRO A 504 -9.92 23.02 -2.94
CA PRO A 504 -9.75 24.41 -2.55
C PRO A 504 -10.95 24.89 -1.72
N ASP A 505 -10.67 25.74 -0.74
CA ASP A 505 -11.66 26.52 -0.02
C ASP A 505 -11.42 28.02 -0.26
N TYR A 506 -12.16 28.60 -1.21
CA TYR A 506 -12.04 30.02 -1.58
C TYR A 506 -12.44 30.99 -0.45
N GLY A 507 -13.11 30.50 0.60
CA GLY A 507 -13.43 31.30 1.79
C GLY A 507 -12.28 31.37 2.80
N LYS A 508 -11.31 30.45 2.73
CA LYS A 508 -10.21 30.33 3.70
C LYS A 508 -8.82 30.53 3.11
N GLU A 509 -8.66 30.25 1.83
CA GLU A 509 -7.37 30.29 1.13
C GLU A 509 -7.28 31.50 0.20
N ASN A 510 -6.10 32.10 0.10
CA ASN A 510 -5.86 33.19 -0.85
C ASN A 510 -5.46 32.63 -2.23
N LEU A 511 -6.47 32.39 -3.07
CA LEU A 511 -6.32 31.77 -4.40
C LEU A 511 -6.65 32.73 -5.56
N ASP A 512 -6.70 34.04 -5.30
CA ASP A 512 -7.08 35.06 -6.31
C ASP A 512 -6.17 35.07 -7.54
N ARG A 513 -4.89 34.73 -7.35
CA ARG A 513 -3.87 34.69 -8.41
C ARG A 513 -3.57 33.28 -8.92
N ILE A 514 -4.29 32.28 -8.41
CA ILE A 514 -4.11 30.89 -8.79
C ILE A 514 -5.27 30.51 -9.72
N PRO A 515 -5.02 30.16 -10.99
CA PRO A 515 -6.07 29.70 -11.89
C PRO A 515 -6.63 28.35 -11.41
N ASP A 516 -7.93 28.14 -11.60
CA ASP A 516 -8.59 26.85 -11.33
C ASP A 516 -9.28 26.32 -12.58
N TYR A 517 -8.57 25.48 -13.33
CA TYR A 517 -9.09 24.76 -14.49
C TYR A 517 -9.29 23.27 -14.21
N ARG A 518 -9.63 22.91 -12.97
CA ARG A 518 -9.89 21.52 -12.60
C ARG A 518 -11.12 20.98 -13.33
N TYR A 519 -10.91 19.88 -14.04
CA TYR A 519 -12.00 19.04 -14.57
C TYR A 519 -12.56 18.11 -13.50
N GLN A 520 -11.72 17.64 -12.56
CA GLN A 520 -12.12 16.94 -11.34
C GLN A 520 -12.27 17.97 -10.22
N LEU A 521 -13.49 18.43 -9.95
CA LEU A 521 -13.74 19.41 -8.88
C LEU A 521 -13.52 18.83 -7.49
N TRP A 522 -13.88 17.56 -7.31
CA TRP A 522 -13.75 16.90 -6.02
C TRP A 522 -13.62 15.40 -6.19
N TRP A 523 -12.68 14.80 -5.48
CA TRP A 523 -12.58 13.35 -5.32
C TRP A 523 -12.39 13.07 -3.84
N ASN A 524 -13.36 12.38 -3.24
CA ASN A 524 -13.26 11.94 -1.85
C ASN A 524 -13.56 10.44 -1.77
N PRO A 525 -12.53 9.61 -1.52
CA PRO A 525 -12.70 8.16 -1.42
C PRO A 525 -13.28 7.73 -0.06
N GLU A 526 -13.20 8.55 0.99
CA GLU A 526 -13.57 8.14 2.35
C GLU A 526 -14.87 8.80 2.79
N LEU A 527 -15.93 8.63 2.00
CA LEU A 527 -17.23 9.18 2.34
C LEU A 527 -17.97 8.24 3.31
N ARG A 528 -18.20 8.73 4.53
CA ARG A 528 -19.05 8.09 5.56
C ARG A 528 -20.11 9.06 6.03
N PHE A 529 -21.38 8.67 5.95
CA PHE A 529 -22.49 9.47 6.45
C PHE A 529 -22.56 9.37 7.98
N LYS A 530 -22.53 10.51 8.67
CA LYS A 530 -22.61 10.61 10.13
C LYS A 530 -23.88 11.33 10.65
N GLY A 531 -24.89 11.54 9.79
CA GLY A 531 -26.11 12.30 10.11
C GLY A 531 -26.40 13.34 9.02
N GLU A 532 -27.18 14.39 9.35
CA GLU A 532 -27.57 15.55 8.50
C GLU A 532 -26.39 16.43 8.00
N ASP A 533 -25.20 15.85 7.79
CA ASP A 533 -24.05 16.59 7.29
C ASP A 533 -24.19 16.82 5.78
N SER A 534 -24.49 18.05 5.40
CA SER A 534 -24.30 18.50 4.03
C SER A 534 -22.80 18.51 3.68
N LEU A 535 -22.44 17.98 2.51
CA LEU A 535 -21.06 18.03 2.02
C LEU A 535 -20.87 19.29 1.16
N LYS A 536 -19.66 19.85 1.21
CA LYS A 536 -19.35 21.10 0.52
C LYS A 536 -18.12 20.93 -0.35
N PHE A 537 -18.18 21.53 -1.54
CA PHE A 537 -17.04 21.67 -2.45
C PHE A 537 -17.23 22.93 -3.30
N PHE A 538 -16.23 23.36 -4.04
CA PHE A 538 -16.30 24.56 -4.87
C PHE A 538 -16.18 24.24 -6.37
N THR A 539 -16.90 24.99 -7.20
CA THR A 539 -16.75 24.96 -8.66
C THR A 539 -15.40 25.56 -9.10
N SER A 540 -14.98 25.30 -10.34
CA SER A 540 -13.76 25.84 -10.92
C SER A 540 -14.05 27.03 -11.85
N ASP A 541 -13.03 27.56 -12.52
CA ASP A 541 -13.17 28.63 -13.54
C ASP A 541 -13.76 28.11 -14.87
N LEU A 542 -13.98 26.80 -14.98
CA LEU A 542 -14.55 26.13 -16.15
C LEU A 542 -16.08 26.12 -16.11
N SER A 543 -16.70 26.67 -17.15
CA SER A 543 -18.14 26.54 -17.39
C SER A 543 -18.48 25.21 -18.07
N GLY A 544 -19.70 24.71 -17.85
CA GLY A 544 -20.22 23.49 -18.48
C GLY A 544 -21.03 22.63 -17.52
N LYS A 545 -21.35 21.40 -17.96
CA LYS A 545 -22.04 20.42 -17.14
C LYS A 545 -21.05 19.62 -16.31
N PHE A 546 -21.38 19.41 -15.04
CA PHE A 546 -20.62 18.60 -14.11
C PHE A 546 -21.51 17.47 -13.58
N GLU A 547 -20.91 16.31 -13.41
CA GLU A 547 -21.51 15.09 -12.88
C GLU A 547 -20.96 14.84 -11.48
N ILE A 548 -21.86 14.52 -10.56
CA ILE A 548 -21.59 13.96 -9.24
C ILE A 548 -21.93 12.48 -9.33
N GLU A 549 -20.96 11.64 -9.04
CA GLU A 549 -21.11 10.18 -8.96
C GLU A 549 -20.73 9.72 -7.56
N VAL A 550 -21.62 8.97 -6.92
CA VAL A 550 -21.37 8.33 -5.63
C VAL A 550 -21.49 6.83 -5.81
N GLU A 551 -20.43 6.11 -5.49
CA GLU A 551 -20.36 4.66 -5.58
C GLU A 551 -19.91 4.08 -4.24
N GLY A 552 -20.46 2.93 -3.85
CA GLY A 552 -20.05 2.22 -2.65
C GLY A 552 -21.04 1.15 -2.21
N PHE A 553 -20.95 0.77 -0.94
CA PHE A 553 -21.73 -0.31 -0.35
C PHE A 553 -22.23 0.07 1.03
N THR A 554 -23.47 -0.31 1.35
CA THR A 554 -24.02 -0.20 2.71
C THR A 554 -23.31 -1.18 3.65
N GLN A 555 -23.49 -0.99 4.96
CA GLN A 555 -23.00 -1.94 5.97
C GLN A 555 -23.57 -3.36 5.80
N SER A 556 -24.75 -3.49 5.18
CA SER A 556 -25.37 -4.78 4.84
C SER A 556 -24.88 -5.37 3.50
N GLY A 557 -23.94 -4.72 2.81
CA GLY A 557 -23.40 -5.17 1.53
C GLY A 557 -24.24 -4.83 0.31
N LYS A 558 -25.25 -3.95 0.45
CA LYS A 558 -26.06 -3.49 -0.68
C LYS A 558 -25.26 -2.46 -1.49
N PRO A 559 -25.07 -2.65 -2.81
CA PRO A 559 -24.40 -1.66 -3.65
C PRO A 559 -25.25 -0.40 -3.84
N VAL A 560 -24.60 0.75 -3.91
CA VAL A 560 -25.23 2.06 -4.14
C VAL A 560 -24.47 2.82 -5.21
N SER A 561 -25.20 3.23 -6.25
CA SER A 561 -24.71 4.07 -7.34
C SER A 561 -25.69 5.22 -7.51
N LEU A 562 -25.23 6.44 -7.22
CA LEU A 562 -26.03 7.66 -7.32
C LEU A 562 -25.37 8.61 -8.31
N ARG A 563 -26.19 9.32 -9.07
CA ARG A 563 -25.74 10.27 -10.09
C ARG A 563 -26.58 11.53 -10.04
N GLN A 564 -25.92 12.68 -10.04
CA GLN A 564 -26.55 14.00 -10.14
C GLN A 564 -25.76 14.90 -11.09
N VAL A 565 -26.43 15.82 -11.79
CA VAL A 565 -25.79 16.74 -12.74
C VAL A 565 -26.16 18.18 -12.40
N PHE A 566 -25.18 19.08 -12.52
CA PHE A 566 -25.38 20.52 -12.37
C PHE A 566 -24.60 21.28 -13.44
N ILE A 567 -24.89 22.59 -13.55
CA ILE A 567 -24.26 23.48 -14.51
C ILE A 567 -23.40 24.51 -13.79
N VAL A 568 -22.25 24.85 -14.37
CA VAL A 568 -21.45 26.02 -14.01
C VAL A 568 -21.49 27.00 -15.18
N GLU A 569 -21.86 28.24 -14.93
CA GLU A 569 -21.96 29.31 -15.93
C GLU A 569 -21.05 30.52 -15.62
#